data_AF-A0A9D5C5G7-F1
#
_entry.id   AF-A0A9D5C5G7-F1
#
_cell.length_a   1.000
_cell.length_b   1.000
_cell.length_c   1.000
_cell.angle_alpha   90.00
_cell.angle_beta   90.00
_cell.angle_gamma   90.00
#
_symmetry.space_group_name_H-M   'P 1'
#
loop_
_entity.id
_entity.type
_entity.pdbx_description
1 polymer ?
#
loop_
_entity_poly.entity_id
_entity_poly.type
_entity_poly.pdbx_seq_one_letter_code
_entity_poly.pdbx_strand_id
1 'polypeptide(L)'
;MNPKKLLKMAKKWQKVAAAQGRRSSRNSDDFGVSNIANKGHFFVYTREGKRFMVPLGYLESTVFQEILKISEEEFGLPSHGPITLPFDAVFMEYVVSCLGRRLSEDAEREMFNSILVNYRSNCTLIPDQQHMLQPLVCSF
;
A
#
# COMPACT_ATOMS: atom_id res chain seq x y z
N MET A 1 -4.92 -0.80 -11.02
CA MET A 1 -6.01 -0.30 -10.13
C MET A 1 -6.95 0.60 -10.93
N ASN A 2 -8.27 0.68 -10.68
CA ASN A 2 -9.21 1.59 -11.40
C ASN A 2 -9.91 2.54 -10.41
N PRO A 3 -10.19 3.82 -10.76
CA PRO A 3 -10.90 4.78 -9.91
C PRO A 3 -12.18 4.25 -9.22
N LYS A 4 -12.98 3.40 -9.88
CA LYS A 4 -14.17 2.77 -9.25
C LYS A 4 -13.81 1.88 -8.07
N LYS A 5 -12.70 1.13 -8.17
CA LYS A 5 -12.16 0.29 -7.09
C LYS A 5 -11.59 1.14 -5.96
N LEU A 6 -10.85 2.20 -6.32
CA LEU A 6 -10.28 3.14 -5.36
C LEU A 6 -11.36 3.81 -4.51
N LEU A 7 -12.46 4.23 -5.15
CA LEU A 7 -13.62 4.78 -4.45
C LEU A 7 -14.28 3.76 -3.51
N LYS A 8 -14.31 2.48 -3.90
CA LYS A 8 -14.83 1.40 -3.04
C LYS A 8 -13.94 1.19 -1.81
N MET A 9 -12.62 1.24 -1.98
CA MET A 9 -11.65 1.17 -0.90
C MET A 9 -11.78 2.38 0.03
N ALA A 10 -11.83 3.60 -0.51
CA ALA A 10 -11.99 4.84 0.25
C ALA A 10 -13.28 4.85 1.08
N LYS A 11 -14.42 4.46 0.47
CA LYS A 11 -15.71 4.34 1.20
C LYS A 11 -15.65 3.32 2.33
N LYS A 12 -14.90 2.23 2.17
CA LYS A 12 -14.69 1.24 3.24
C LYS A 12 -13.80 1.80 4.35
N TRP A 13 -12.71 2.49 4.01
CA TRP A 13 -11.83 3.10 5.01
C TRP A 13 -12.51 4.18 5.82
N GLN A 14 -13.38 5.00 5.20
CA GLN A 14 -14.18 5.98 5.92
C GLN A 14 -15.07 5.33 6.99
N LYS A 15 -15.65 4.15 6.70
CA LYS A 15 -16.44 3.38 7.68
C LYS A 15 -15.58 2.81 8.81
N VAL A 16 -14.39 2.29 8.50
CA VAL A 16 -13.45 1.77 9.51
C VAL A 16 -12.93 2.89 10.41
N ALA A 17 -12.59 4.05 9.85
CA ALA A 17 -12.16 5.22 10.60
C ALA A 17 -13.26 5.80 11.50
N ALA A 18 -14.52 5.75 11.05
CA ALA A 18 -15.66 6.16 11.88
C ALA A 18 -15.95 5.17 13.02
N ALA A 19 -15.63 3.88 12.84
CA ALA A 19 -15.81 2.84 13.85
C ALA A 19 -14.68 2.82 14.90
N GLN A 20 -13.46 3.25 14.53
CA GLN A 20 -12.33 3.37 15.45
C GLN A 20 -12.37 4.74 16.14
N GLY A 21 -13.01 4.80 17.31
CA GLY A 21 -13.16 6.01 18.13
C GLY A 21 -11.88 6.86 18.24
N ARG A 22 -12.09 8.18 18.17
CA ARG A 22 -11.08 9.25 18.14
C ARG A 22 -9.89 9.03 19.07
N ARG A 23 -8.72 8.75 18.49
CA ARG A 23 -7.41 9.13 19.05
C ARG A 23 -6.57 9.79 17.97
N SER A 24 -6.80 11.09 17.80
CA SER A 24 -5.96 11.97 16.98
C SER A 24 -4.78 12.42 17.83
N SER A 25 -3.62 11.78 17.66
CA SER A 25 -2.35 12.38 18.04
C SER A 25 -1.95 13.31 16.91
N ARG A 26 -2.02 14.62 17.14
CA ARG A 26 -1.44 15.63 16.25
C ARG A 26 0.07 15.52 16.35
N ASN A 27 0.71 14.87 15.38
CA ASN A 27 2.12 15.13 15.10
C ASN A 27 2.16 15.85 13.76
N SER A 28 2.59 17.10 13.83
CA SER A 28 2.98 17.93 12.71
C SER A 28 4.48 17.70 12.46
N ASP A 29 4.80 16.93 11.44
CA ASP A 29 6.10 16.99 10.77
C ASP A 29 5.90 17.60 9.38
N ASP A 30 6.22 18.89 9.34
CA ASP A 30 6.33 19.73 8.16
C ASP A 30 7.44 19.17 7.25
N PHE A 31 7.05 18.42 6.22
CA PHE A 31 7.87 18.14 5.05
C PHE A 31 7.13 18.62 3.80
N GLY A 32 7.23 19.92 3.54
CA GLY A 32 7.33 20.53 2.22
C GLY A 32 6.56 19.93 1.04
N VAL A 33 5.24 19.78 1.11
CA VAL A 33 4.40 19.55 -0.09
C VAL A 33 3.15 20.42 -0.08
N SER A 34 3.35 21.73 -0.31
CA SER A 34 2.29 22.76 -0.31
C SER A 34 1.18 22.57 -1.35
N ASN A 35 1.30 21.64 -2.31
CA ASN A 35 0.28 21.36 -3.31
C ASN A 35 -0.48 20.03 -3.13
N ILE A 36 -0.15 19.20 -2.13
CA ILE A 36 -0.87 17.95 -1.80
C ILE A 36 -1.71 18.10 -0.52
N ALA A 37 -1.56 19.24 0.18
CA ALA A 37 -2.02 19.48 1.55
C ALA A 37 -3.55 19.42 1.79
N ASN A 38 -4.40 19.39 0.76
CA ASN A 38 -5.86 19.42 0.94
C ASN A 38 -6.57 18.06 0.80
N LYS A 39 -5.85 16.97 0.47
CA LYS A 39 -6.50 15.67 0.18
C LYS A 39 -6.60 14.71 1.39
N GLY A 40 -5.97 14.98 2.52
CA GLY A 40 -5.95 14.08 3.70
C GLY A 40 -4.89 12.97 3.61
N HIS A 41 -4.80 12.11 4.64
CA HIS A 41 -3.79 11.04 4.74
C HIS A 41 -4.46 9.68 5.02
N PHE A 42 -3.80 8.59 4.64
CA PHE A 42 -4.16 7.21 4.99
C PHE A 42 -2.95 6.45 5.53
N PHE A 43 -3.20 5.31 6.16
CA PHE A 43 -2.15 4.47 6.73
C PHE A 43 -1.99 3.18 5.94
N VAL A 44 -0.73 2.84 5.67
CA VAL A 44 -0.32 1.55 5.12
C VAL A 44 0.64 0.87 6.07
N TYR A 45 0.71 -0.45 6.00
CA TYR A 45 1.55 -1.29 6.83
C TYR A 45 2.50 -2.07 5.94
N THR A 46 3.74 -2.25 6.35
CA THR A 46 4.66 -3.18 5.68
C THR A 46 4.38 -4.62 6.08
N ARG A 47 5.01 -5.57 5.40
CA ARG A 47 4.99 -6.99 5.80
C ARG A 47 5.49 -7.19 7.24
N GLU A 48 6.40 -6.33 7.70
CA GLU A 48 6.94 -6.31 9.07
C GLU A 48 6.01 -5.64 10.09
N GLY A 49 4.88 -5.09 9.64
CA GLY A 49 3.92 -4.38 10.49
C GLY A 49 4.28 -2.92 10.79
N LYS A 50 5.32 -2.35 10.16
CA LYS A 50 5.66 -0.92 10.31
C LYS A 50 4.60 -0.07 9.61
N ARG A 51 4.10 0.94 10.31
CA ARG A 51 3.04 1.83 9.84
C ARG A 51 3.62 3.08 9.18
N PHE A 52 3.11 3.42 7.99
CA PHE A 52 3.45 4.63 7.25
C PHE A 52 2.21 5.50 7.03
N MET A 53 2.35 6.81 7.25
CA MET A 53 1.33 7.79 6.89
C MET A 53 1.60 8.26 5.46
N VAL A 54 0.61 8.14 4.59
CA VAL A 54 0.75 8.45 3.17
C VAL A 54 -0.30 9.48 2.77
N PRO A 55 0.07 10.59 2.11
CA PRO A 55 -0.90 11.55 1.59
C PRO A 55 -1.84 10.91 0.56
N LEU A 56 -3.12 11.26 0.58
CA LEU A 56 -4.10 10.74 -0.38
C LEU A 56 -3.78 11.14 -1.83
N GLY A 57 -3.00 12.20 -2.05
CA GLY A 57 -2.48 12.55 -3.38
C GLY A 57 -1.60 11.47 -4.00
N TYR A 58 -0.99 10.58 -3.21
CA TYR A 58 -0.15 9.51 -3.75
C TYR A 58 -0.99 8.45 -4.47
N LEU A 59 -2.30 8.37 -4.22
CA LEU A 59 -3.20 7.49 -4.97
C LEU A 59 -3.29 7.84 -6.46
N GLU A 60 -2.87 9.05 -6.84
CA GLU A 60 -2.78 9.50 -8.23
C GLU A 60 -1.43 9.12 -8.89
N SER A 61 -0.41 8.77 -8.10
CA SER A 61 0.88 8.29 -8.62
C SER A 61 0.73 6.89 -9.23
N THR A 62 1.22 6.73 -10.45
CA THR A 62 1.25 5.45 -11.16
C THR A 62 2.07 4.41 -10.40
N VAL A 63 3.19 4.82 -9.79
CA VAL A 63 4.02 3.97 -8.93
C VAL A 63 3.23 3.44 -7.75
N PHE A 64 2.52 4.33 -7.04
CA PHE A 64 1.76 3.91 -5.87
C PHE A 64 0.56 3.02 -6.24
N GLN A 65 -0.04 3.23 -7.42
CA GLN A 65 -1.09 2.34 -7.92
C GLN A 65 -0.59 0.93 -8.25
N GLU A 66 0.63 0.80 -8.78
CA GLU A 66 1.25 -0.51 -9.00
C GLU A 66 1.61 -1.19 -7.68
N ILE A 67 2.14 -0.45 -6.70
CA ILE A 67 2.36 -0.95 -5.32
C ILE A 67 1.07 -1.55 -4.75
N LEU A 68 -0.05 -0.82 -4.85
CA LEU A 68 -1.34 -1.31 -4.37
C LEU A 68 -1.87 -2.51 -5.16
N LYS A 69 -1.53 -2.61 -6.45
CA LYS A 69 -1.91 -3.77 -7.28
C LYS A 69 -1.17 -5.03 -6.82
N ILE A 70 0.12 -4.94 -6.56
CA ILE A 70 0.92 -6.08 -6.06
C ILE A 70 0.41 -6.48 -4.67
N SER A 71 0.09 -5.51 -3.80
CA SER A 71 -0.55 -5.76 -2.51
C SER A 71 -1.91 -6.47 -2.67
N GLU A 72 -2.74 -6.08 -3.63
CA GLU A 72 -4.00 -6.76 -3.95
C GLU A 72 -3.77 -8.19 -4.46
N GLU A 73 -2.75 -8.41 -5.29
CA GLU A 73 -2.40 -9.74 -5.83
C GLU A 73 -1.92 -10.70 -4.72
N GLU A 74 -1.18 -10.20 -3.74
CA GLU A 74 -0.60 -11.02 -2.67
C GLU A 74 -1.53 -11.23 -1.47
N PHE A 75 -2.20 -10.16 -1.00
CA PHE A 75 -3.02 -10.18 0.21
C PHE A 75 -4.52 -10.10 -0.08
N GLY A 76 -4.91 -9.89 -1.34
CA GLY A 76 -6.29 -9.56 -1.69
C GLY A 76 -6.67 -8.12 -1.33
N LEU A 77 -7.90 -7.74 -1.70
CA LEU A 77 -8.47 -6.48 -1.22
C LEU A 77 -8.79 -6.61 0.27
N PRO A 78 -8.29 -5.71 1.14
CA PRO A 78 -8.60 -5.77 2.56
C PRO A 78 -10.12 -5.65 2.75
N SER A 79 -10.72 -6.73 3.27
CA SER A 79 -12.16 -6.78 3.56
C SER A 79 -12.48 -5.98 4.81
N HIS A 80 -11.63 -6.16 5.83
CA HIS A 80 -11.58 -5.42 7.09
C HIS A 80 -10.10 -5.33 7.50
N GLY A 81 -9.65 -4.14 7.92
CA GLY A 81 -8.27 -3.94 8.37
C GLY A 81 -7.42 -3.03 7.47
N PRO A 82 -6.13 -2.86 7.83
CA PRO A 82 -5.22 -1.98 7.12
C PRO A 82 -4.83 -2.50 5.74
N ILE A 83 -4.29 -1.61 4.90
CA ILE A 83 -3.58 -2.02 3.68
C ILE A 83 -2.21 -2.51 4.10
N THR A 84 -1.91 -3.78 3.83
CA THR A 84 -0.56 -4.35 4.01
C THR A 84 0.14 -4.40 2.67
N LEU A 85 1.31 -3.80 2.59
CA LEU A 85 2.15 -3.76 1.41
C LEU A 85 3.20 -4.88 1.48
N PRO A 86 3.52 -5.51 0.35
CA PRO A 86 4.44 -6.65 0.29
C PRO A 86 5.91 -6.25 0.34
N PHE A 87 6.20 -5.07 0.89
CA PHE A 87 7.52 -4.46 0.93
C PHE A 87 7.95 -4.23 2.37
N ASP A 88 9.27 -4.18 2.59
CA ASP A 88 9.87 -3.86 3.88
C ASP A 88 9.78 -2.36 4.21
N ALA A 89 10.18 -2.03 5.44
CA ALA A 89 10.24 -0.66 5.92
C ALA A 89 11.16 0.25 5.08
N VAL A 90 12.29 -0.27 4.62
CA VAL A 90 13.33 0.51 3.93
C VAL A 90 12.83 0.94 2.56
N PHE A 91 12.19 0.03 1.83
CA PHE A 91 11.57 0.31 0.55
C PHE A 91 10.44 1.33 0.67
N MET A 92 9.58 1.19 1.69
CA MET A 92 8.49 2.14 1.88
C MET A 92 8.98 3.55 2.22
N GLU A 93 10.04 3.67 3.01
CA GLU A 93 10.69 4.94 3.30
C GLU A 93 11.29 5.59 2.05
N TYR A 94 11.92 4.79 1.20
CA TYR A 94 12.44 5.23 -0.09
C TYR A 94 11.32 5.73 -1.02
N VAL A 95 10.23 4.99 -1.17
CA VAL A 95 9.06 5.39 -1.99
C VAL A 95 8.45 6.69 -1.48
N VAL A 96 8.22 6.81 -0.18
CA VAL A 96 7.63 8.01 0.42
C VAL A 96 8.54 9.23 0.20
N SER A 97 9.85 9.05 0.36
CA SER A 97 10.86 10.08 0.11
C SER A 97 10.88 10.53 -1.36
N CYS A 98 10.83 9.59 -2.31
CA CYS A 98 10.85 9.90 -3.74
C CYS A 98 9.58 10.61 -4.22
N LEU A 99 8.41 10.10 -3.83
CA LEU A 99 7.13 10.75 -4.14
C LEU A 99 6.98 12.12 -3.45
N GLY A 100 7.65 12.31 -2.31
CA GLY A 100 7.67 13.60 -1.60
C GLY A 100 8.53 14.66 -2.30
N ARG A 101 9.54 14.25 -3.06
CA ARG A 101 10.49 15.15 -3.74
C ARG A 101 10.05 15.59 -5.14
N ARG A 102 8.90 15.13 -5.65
CA ARG A 102 8.41 15.37 -7.02
C ARG A 102 9.48 15.03 -8.06
N LEU A 103 9.81 13.75 -8.19
CA LEU A 103 10.63 13.31 -9.32
C LEU A 103 9.81 13.41 -10.62
N SER A 104 10.47 13.42 -11.77
CA SER A 104 9.74 13.28 -13.04
C SER A 104 9.03 11.93 -13.06
N GLU A 105 7.83 11.85 -13.63
CA GLU A 105 7.05 10.61 -13.71
C GLU A 105 7.85 9.45 -14.30
N ASP A 106 8.73 9.76 -15.27
CA ASP A 106 9.64 8.80 -15.89
C ASP A 106 10.69 8.26 -14.92
N ALA A 107 11.30 9.13 -14.10
CA ALA A 107 12.30 8.72 -13.11
C ALA A 107 11.67 7.91 -11.97
N GLU A 108 10.46 8.28 -11.51
CA GLU A 108 9.71 7.51 -10.53
C GLU A 108 9.40 6.11 -11.04
N ARG A 109 8.98 6.01 -12.30
CA ARG A 109 8.62 4.76 -12.95
C ARG A 109 9.85 3.88 -13.20
N GLU A 110 10.97 4.45 -13.64
CA GLU A 110 12.22 3.71 -13.87
C GLU A 110 12.79 3.16 -12.57
N MET A 111 12.84 4.00 -11.54
CA MET A 111 13.19 3.60 -10.18
C MET A 111 12.29 2.45 -9.69
N PHE A 112 10.98 2.62 -9.78
CA PHE A 112 10.05 1.60 -9.33
C PHE A 112 10.19 0.29 -10.13
N ASN A 113 10.36 0.37 -11.44
CA ASN A 113 10.55 -0.81 -12.30
C ASN A 113 11.82 -1.57 -11.96
N SER A 114 12.94 -0.89 -11.71
CA SER A 114 14.19 -1.58 -11.32
C SER A 114 14.02 -2.38 -10.03
N ILE A 115 13.33 -1.82 -9.04
CA ILE A 115 13.10 -2.48 -7.76
C ILE A 115 12.04 -3.57 -7.89
N LEU A 116 10.98 -3.33 -8.68
CA LEU A 116 9.93 -4.30 -8.94
C LEU A 116 10.45 -5.51 -9.74
N VAL A 117 11.36 -5.30 -10.69
CA VAL A 117 12.02 -6.40 -11.41
C VAL A 117 12.79 -7.26 -10.41
N ASN A 118 13.49 -6.66 -9.45
CA ASN A 118 14.16 -7.41 -8.39
C ASN A 118 13.16 -8.13 -7.46
N TYR A 119 12.07 -7.46 -7.07
CA TYR A 119 11.00 -8.06 -6.27
C TYR A 119 10.38 -9.28 -6.99
N ARG A 120 9.98 -9.14 -8.26
CA ARG A 120 9.41 -10.21 -9.07
C ARG A 120 10.39 -11.35 -9.35
N SER A 121 11.66 -11.03 -9.58
CA SER A 121 12.72 -12.03 -9.79
C SER A 121 12.97 -12.85 -8.52
N ASN A 122 12.81 -12.25 -7.34
CA ASN A 122 12.83 -12.95 -6.06
C ASN A 122 11.53 -13.72 -5.77
N CYS A 123 10.39 -13.32 -6.34
CA CYS A 123 9.12 -14.06 -6.25
C CYS A 123 9.07 -15.32 -7.14
N THR A 124 9.91 -15.44 -8.18
CA THR A 124 10.02 -16.65 -9.01
C THR A 124 10.71 -17.84 -8.32
N LEU A 125 11.12 -17.71 -7.05
CA LEU A 125 11.66 -18.80 -6.23
C LEU A 125 10.65 -19.33 -5.18
N ILE A 126 9.36 -19.31 -5.49
CA ILE A 126 8.42 -20.22 -4.81
C ILE A 126 8.26 -21.43 -5.74
N PRO A 127 8.86 -22.60 -5.43
CA PRO A 127 8.48 -23.83 -6.10
C PRO A 127 6.98 -24.01 -5.88
N ASP A 128 6.26 -24.24 -6.96
CA ASP A 128 4.90 -24.74 -6.94
C ASP A 128 4.79 -25.88 -5.92
N GLN A 129 4.17 -25.60 -4.77
CA GLN A 129 3.66 -26.62 -3.86
C GLN A 129 2.15 -26.64 -4.04
N GLN A 130 1.69 -27.04 -5.24
CA GLN A 130 0.43 -27.75 -5.35
C GLN A 130 0.57 -29.10 -4.63
N HIS A 131 0.41 -29.15 -3.31
CA HIS A 131 -0.20 -30.29 -2.61
C HIS A 131 -0.37 -29.98 -1.12
N MET A 132 -1.51 -30.44 -0.58
CA MET A 132 -1.92 -30.46 0.83
C MET A 132 -2.74 -29.26 1.36
N LEU A 133 -3.82 -28.91 0.65
CA LEU A 133 -5.05 -28.56 1.35
C LEU A 133 -5.83 -29.86 1.59
N GLN A 134 -5.68 -30.47 2.77
CA GLN A 134 -6.68 -31.44 3.22
C GLN A 134 -7.92 -30.66 3.71
N PRO A 135 -9.12 -30.98 3.23
CA PRO A 135 -10.33 -30.34 3.74
C PRO A 135 -10.61 -30.87 5.14
N LEU A 136 -10.57 -29.98 6.13
CA LEU A 136 -11.25 -30.20 7.42
C LEU A 136 -12.75 -30.27 7.14
N VAL A 137 -13.24 -31.48 6.88
CA VAL A 137 -14.67 -31.80 6.98
C VAL A 137 -15.00 -31.86 8.47
N CYS A 138 -15.71 -30.84 8.96
CA CYS A 138 -16.46 -30.96 10.20
C CYS A 138 -17.76 -31.72 9.88
N SER A 139 -17.91 -32.92 10.42
CA SER A 139 -19.20 -33.60 10.54
C SER A 139 -19.73 -33.45 11.97
N PHE A 140 -21.04 -33.20 12.07
CA PHE A 140 -21.85 -33.11 13.29
C PHE A 140 -21.95 -34.46 14.03
#